data_AF-A0A7C6D0G6-F1
#
_entry.id   AF-A0A7C6D0G6-F1
#
_cell.length_a   1.000
_cell.length_b   1.000
_cell.length_c   1.000
_cell.angle_alpha   90.00
_cell.angle_beta   90.00
_cell.angle_gamma   90.00
#
_symmetry.space_group_name_H-M   'P 1'
#
loop_
_entity.id
_entity.type
_entity.pdbx_description
1 polymer ?
#
loop_
_entity_poly.entity_id
_entity_poly.type
_entity_poly.pdbx_seq_one_letter_code
_entity_poly.pdbx_strand_id
1 'polypeptide(L)' 'MKIFIIPPNSLILYDLVERFGHQPLSVMGTLRERVTGKEMESPPLNVTLKDVTKGLKYAGIEVPSGVRGRLAVWGPLLDE' A
#
# COMPACT_ATOMS: atom_id res chain seq x y z
N MET A 1 12.31 8.46 -12.34
CA MET A 1 11.65 7.16 -12.66
C MET A 1 10.92 6.70 -11.42
N LYS A 2 9.79 5.99 -11.57
CA LYS A 2 9.10 5.37 -10.44
C LYS A 2 9.75 4.02 -10.15
N ILE A 3 10.08 3.76 -8.89
CA ILE A 3 10.81 2.56 -8.47
C ILE A 3 9.98 1.84 -7.42
N PHE A 4 9.51 0.64 -7.76
CA PHE A 4 8.82 -0.24 -6.83
C PHE A 4 9.83 -0.90 -5.89
N ILE A 5 9.64 -0.72 -4.58
CA ILE A 5 10.58 -1.24 -3.56
C ILE A 5 10.06 -2.53 -2.92
N ILE A 6 10.95 -3.49 -2.69
CA ILE A 6 10.66 -4.75 -1.98
C ILE A 6 11.66 -4.91 -0.82
N PRO A 7 11.20 -5.02 0.45
CA PRO A 7 9.80 -5.00 0.86
C PRO A 7 9.19 -3.58 0.76
N PRO A 8 7.88 -3.45 0.49
CA PRO A 8 7.23 -2.18 0.16
C PRO A 8 7.10 -1.19 1.33
N ASN A 9 7.47 -1.63 2.54
CA ASN A 9 7.48 -0.84 3.76
C ASN A 9 8.91 -0.49 4.24
N SER A 10 9.94 -0.78 3.43
CA SER A 10 11.32 -0.47 3.78
C SER A 10 11.60 1.03 3.72
N LEU A 11 11.89 1.64 4.88
CA LEU A 11 12.27 3.05 4.97
C LEU A 11 13.69 3.30 4.43
N ILE A 12 14.58 2.31 4.55
CA ILE A 12 15.96 2.42 4.04
C ILE A 12 15.96 2.46 2.51
N LEU A 13 15.20 1.57 1.87
CA LEU A 13 15.09 1.55 0.41
C LEU A 13 14.37 2.79 -0.12
N TYR A 14 13.36 3.27 0.61
CA TYR A 14 12.66 4.51 0.28
C TYR A 14 13.64 5.70 0.23
N ASP A 15 14.40 5.92 1.32
CA ASP A 15 15.39 6.99 1.43
C ASP A 15 16.49 6.87 0.36
N LEU A 16 16.97 5.65 0.09
CA LEU A 16 17.96 5.43 -0.95
C LEU A 16 17.42 5.84 -2.33
N VAL A 17 16.22 5.42 -2.70
CA VAL A 17 15.62 5.76 -4.00
C VAL A 17 15.41 7.28 -4.14
N GLU A 18 14.94 7.96 -3.09
CA GLU A 18 14.80 9.43 -3.11
C GLU A 18 16.13 10.15 -3.29
N ARG A 19 17.19 9.74 -2.57
CA ARG A 19 18.53 10.37 -2.66
C ARG A 19 19.15 10.26 -4.05
N PHE A 20 18.79 9.23 -4.81
CA PHE A 20 19.22 9.05 -6.19
C PHE A 20 18.31 9.77 -7.22
N GLY A 21 17.36 10.58 -6.76
CA GLY A 21 16.49 11.38 -7.63
C GLY A 21 15.38 10.58 -8.32
N HIS A 22 14.95 9.48 -7.69
CA HIS A 22 13.85 8.65 -8.18
C HIS A 22 12.64 8.72 -7.23
N GLN A 23 11.47 8.36 -7.74
CA GLN A 23 10.24 8.33 -6.95
C GLN A 23 10.03 6.92 -6.40
N PRO A 24 10.15 6.68 -5.09
CA PRO A 24 9.83 5.38 -4.51
C PRO A 24 8.32 5.12 -4.49
N LEU A 25 7.91 3.96 -5.00
CA LEU A 25 6.55 3.44 -4.83
C LEU A 25 6.53 2.55 -3.59
N SER A 26 6.03 3.10 -2.48
CA SER A 26 5.99 2.43 -1.19
C SER A 26 4.59 2.40 -0.59
N VAL A 27 4.34 1.35 0.19
CA VAL A 27 3.10 1.22 0.96
C VAL A 27 3.05 2.24 2.10
N MET A 28 4.20 2.72 2.60
CA MET A 28 4.27 3.76 3.62
C MET A 28 3.72 5.10 3.11
N GLY A 29 4.04 5.50 1.87
CA GLY A 29 3.48 6.70 1.26
C GLY A 29 1.95 6.62 1.16
N THR A 30 1.43 5.49 0.69
CA THR A 30 -0.01 5.26 0.52
C THR A 30 -0.75 5.14 1.87
N LEU A 31 -0.11 4.55 2.88
CA LEU A 31 -0.68 4.43 4.23
C LEU A 31 -0.74 5.76 4.95
N ARG A 32 0.25 6.65 4.73
CA ARG A 32 0.33 7.96 5.39
C ARG A 32 -1.01 8.70 5.34
N GLU A 33 -1.64 8.78 4.17
CA GLU A 33 -2.95 9.42 4.00
C GLU A 33 -4.04 8.80 4.88
N ARG A 34 -4.03 7.47 5.03
CA ARG A 34 -5.01 6.75 5.84
C ARG A 34 -4.80 6.95 7.34
N VAL A 35 -3.55 7.06 7.81
CA VAL A 35 -3.23 7.25 9.24
C VAL A 35 -3.21 8.71 9.68
N THR A 36 -2.83 9.67 8.83
CA THR A 36 -2.78 11.09 9.22
C THR A 36 -4.13 11.80 9.14
N GLY A 37 -5.09 11.25 8.39
CA GLY A 37 -6.41 11.86 8.22
C GLY A 37 -7.42 11.57 9.34
N LYS A 38 -7.02 10.89 10.42
CA LYS A 38 -7.91 10.44 11.49
C LYS A 38 -7.49 10.96 12.85
N GLU A 39 -8.46 11.30 13.68
CA GLU A 39 -8.24 11.68 15.08
C GLU A 39 -7.69 10.48 15.87
N MET A 40 -6.89 10.75 16.91
CA MET A 40 -6.19 9.73 17.70
C MET A 40 -7.15 8.68 18.31
N GLU A 41 -8.40 9.04 18.59
CA GLU A 41 -9.42 8.12 19.14
C GLU A 41 -10.14 7.28 18.07
N SER A 42 -9.75 7.40 16.81
CA SER A 42 -10.38 6.62 15.74
C SER A 42 -10.14 5.12 15.96
N PRO A 43 -11.16 4.28 15.67
CA PRO A 43 -10.99 2.82 15.74
C PRO A 43 -9.89 2.35 14.78
N PRO A 44 -9.25 1.19 15.07
CA PRO A 44 -8.23 0.62 14.21
C PRO A 44 -8.65 0.56 12.74
N LEU A 45 -7.73 0.90 11.85
CA LEU A 45 -7.94 0.82 10.41
C LEU A 45 -7.94 -0.64 9.95
N ASN A 46 -9.10 -1.28 10.06
CA ASN A 46 -9.31 -2.63 9.59
C ASN A 46 -9.53 -2.68 8.08
N VAL A 47 -9.14 -3.81 7.47
CA VAL A 47 -9.51 -4.13 6.09
C VAL A 47 -11.02 -4.18 5.97
N THR A 48 -11.58 -3.43 5.01
CA THR A 48 -13.02 -3.42 4.75
C THR A 48 -13.39 -4.36 3.60
N LEU A 49 -14.67 -4.70 3.46
CA LEU A 49 -15.17 -5.42 2.29
C LEU A 49 -14.84 -4.69 0.98
N LYS A 50 -14.89 -3.35 0.98
CA LYS A 50 -14.52 -2.53 -0.19
C LYS A 50 -13.05 -2.74 -0.57
N ASP A 51 -12.15 -2.86 0.40
CA ASP A 51 -10.74 -3.17 0.14
C ASP A 51 -10.60 -4.57 -0.49
N VAL A 52 -11.29 -5.58 0.07
CA VAL A 52 -11.26 -6.95 -0.49
C VAL A 52 -11.78 -7.00 -1.92
N THR A 53 -12.86 -6.27 -2.24
CA THR A 53 -13.40 -6.17 -3.61
C THR A 53 -12.41 -5.49 -4.55
N LYS A 54 -11.73 -4.41 -4.13
CA LYS A 54 -10.68 -3.77 -4.93
C LYS A 54 -9.53 -4.74 -5.24
N GLY A 55 -9.19 -5.60 -4.29
CA GLY A 55 -8.15 -6.63 -4.46
C GLY A 55 -8.41 -7.62 -5.60
N LEU A 56 -9.67 -7.80 -6.02
CA LEU A 56 -10.03 -8.70 -7.14
C LEU A 56 -9.45 -8.25 -8.48
N LYS A 57 -9.00 -6.99 -8.60
CA LYS A 57 -8.26 -6.54 -9.79
C LYS A 57 -6.91 -7.26 -9.95
N TYR A 58 -6.28 -7.67 -8.83
CA TYR A 58 -4.90 -8.17 -8.81
C TYR A 58 -4.79 -9.66 -8.43
N ALA A 59 -5.83 -10.22 -7.81
CA ALA A 59 -5.83 -11.61 -7.35
C ALA A 59 -7.21 -12.26 -7.49
N GLY A 60 -7.22 -13.55 -7.81
CA GLY A 60 -8.44 -14.36 -7.96
C GLY A 60 -9.27 -14.45 -6.68
N ILE A 61 -10.53 -14.87 -6.82
CA ILE A 61 -11.51 -14.95 -5.72
C ILE A 61 -11.10 -15.97 -4.64
N GLU A 62 -10.35 -17.00 -5.04
CA GLU A 62 -9.81 -18.07 -4.21
C GLU A 62 -8.71 -17.59 -3.25
N VAL A 63 -8.10 -16.44 -3.53
CA VAL A 63 -7.05 -15.87 -2.69
C VAL A 63 -7.66 -15.36 -1.37
N PRO A 64 -7.00 -15.58 -0.21
CA PRO A 64 -7.51 -15.15 1.09
C PRO A 64 -7.87 -13.66 1.11
N SER A 65 -8.96 -13.33 1.80
CA SER A 65 -9.46 -11.95 1.92
C SER A 65 -8.42 -10.99 2.50
N GLY A 66 -7.56 -11.46 3.42
CA GLY A 66 -6.46 -10.67 3.96
C GLY A 66 -5.40 -10.28 2.93
N VAL A 67 -5.10 -11.16 1.97
CA VAL A 67 -4.16 -10.86 0.87
C VAL A 67 -4.81 -9.88 -0.10
N ARG A 68 -6.07 -10.12 -0.50
CA ARG A 68 -6.84 -9.20 -1.36
C ARG A 68 -7.00 -7.81 -0.73
N GLY A 69 -7.27 -7.75 0.57
CA GLY A 69 -7.33 -6.50 1.33
C GLY A 69 -6.03 -5.70 1.29
N ARG A 70 -4.87 -6.37 1.40
CA ARG A 70 -3.55 -5.72 1.25
C ARG A 70 -3.30 -5.26 -0.19
N LEU A 71 -3.76 -6.01 -1.18
CA LEU A 71 -3.68 -5.62 -2.60
C LEU A 71 -4.51 -4.35 -2.92
N ALA A 72 -5.47 -3.98 -2.09
CA ALA A 72 -6.16 -2.69 -2.21
C ALA A 72 -5.25 -1.48 -1.93
N VAL A 73 -4.13 -1.69 -1.24
CA VAL A 73 -3.09 -0.68 -0.96
C VAL A 73 -1.89 -0.90 -1.86
N TRP A 74 -1.46 -2.16 -2.01
CA TRP A 74 -0.23 -2.49 -2.71
C TRP A 74 -0.39 -2.60 -4.22
N GLY A 75 -1.55 -3.08 -4.69
CA GLY A 75 -1.83 -3.29 -6.10
C GLY A 75 -1.78 -2.02 -6.95
N PRO A 76 -2.35 -0.87 -6.52
CA PRO A 76 -2.25 0.37 -7.28
C PRO A 76 -0.82 0.80 -7.58
N LEU A 77 0.14 0.48 -6.71
CA LEU A 77 1.55 0.77 -6.93
C LEU A 77 2.16 -0.05 -8.09
N LEU A 78 1.54 -1.15 -8.50
CA LEU A 78 1.96 -1.94 -9.67
C LEU A 78 1.47 -1.31 -10.99
N ASP A 79 0.45 -0.45 -10.94
CA ASP A 79 -0.12 0.22 -12.11
C ASP A 79 0.54 1.58 -12.42
N GLU A 80 1.40 2.07 -11.52
CA GLU A 80 2.04 3.39 -11.55
C GLU A 80 3.26 3.45 -12.49
#